data_AF-A0A1Q6L418-F1
#
_entry.id   AF-A0A1Q6L418-F1
#
_cell.length_a   1.000
_cell.length_b   1.000
_cell.length_c   1.000
_cell.angle_alpha   90.00
_cell.angle_beta   90.00
_cell.angle_gamma   90.00
#
_symmetry.space_group_name_H-M   'P 1'
#
loop_
_entity.id
_entity.type
_entity.pdbx_description
1 polymer ?
#
loop_
_entity_poly.entity_id
_entity_poly.type
_entity_poly.pdbx_seq_one_letter_code
_entity_poly.pdbx_strand_id
1 'polypeptide(L)'
;MKSKEKNKKVKITLKTIIFSAFAFFILLYMFMFYNIYFPINKSYAKETDTNPEETRISNANKIDIDEVINTNTGNGQTVQITQKEEVLEYLTEYRTNKTLPKGVSYVVQEGRQGTQNITIKSTYKDGELLSEEQVGASVIKASYNKIIEIGGASYSSSYKVKAGDTVYVTSDELGLMETNSEESRRITTLKRNDNLKILKITQNWYEVSYQNMTGWVKNECTTYINSKEENETKESTKTKQELNSNLSFNMALNKPSGLSLEQFKKILNDSKDKNKIFTNNSEYFYYIEKQYNINGVFVAAVGIHESAWGTSKIALQKNNLFGYGAYDSNPYNGAYNFSNYSESIDLISRVFVKYYINPKGTSIYGGEKAVGTYYNGSNLSGINKKYASDSNWANAVYSHMQYLYNKL
;
A
#
# COMPACT_ATOMS: atom_id res chain seq x y z
N MET A 1 -21.80 -75.72 45.27
CA MET A 1 -20.40 -75.30 45.06
C MET A 1 -20.37 -73.82 44.68
N LYS A 2 -19.88 -72.93 45.56
CA LYS A 2 -19.61 -71.52 45.25
C LYS A 2 -18.11 -71.36 44.98
N SER A 3 -17.72 -70.97 43.77
CA SER A 3 -16.32 -70.65 43.45
C SER A 3 -15.96 -69.27 43.99
N LYS A 4 -14.77 -69.14 44.56
CA LYS A 4 -14.20 -67.89 45.08
C LYS A 4 -13.56 -67.12 43.94
N GLU A 5 -14.08 -65.94 43.62
CA GLU A 5 -13.35 -64.94 42.83
C GLU A 5 -12.22 -64.32 43.68
N LYS A 6 -10.98 -64.43 43.19
CA LYS A 6 -9.80 -63.77 43.75
C LYS A 6 -9.68 -62.36 43.16
N ASN A 7 -10.07 -61.36 43.93
CA ASN A 7 -9.78 -59.95 43.63
C ASN A 7 -8.27 -59.67 43.79
N LYS A 8 -7.54 -59.49 42.68
CA LYS A 8 -6.13 -59.05 42.67
C LYS A 8 -6.08 -57.55 43.01
N LYS A 9 -5.75 -57.21 44.26
CA LYS A 9 -5.42 -55.82 44.64
C LYS A 9 -4.04 -55.45 44.10
N VAL A 10 -3.99 -54.48 43.18
CA VAL A 10 -2.73 -53.90 42.67
C VAL A 10 -2.08 -53.06 43.77
N LYS A 11 -0.87 -53.43 44.21
CA LYS A 11 -0.08 -52.63 45.16
C LYS A 11 0.70 -51.56 44.40
N ILE A 12 0.23 -50.32 44.42
CA ILE A 12 0.95 -49.17 43.89
C ILE A 12 1.99 -48.75 44.93
N THR A 13 3.28 -48.76 44.56
CA THR A 13 4.36 -48.34 45.46
C THR A 13 4.73 -46.88 45.23
N LEU A 14 5.28 -46.21 46.25
CA LEU A 14 5.69 -44.81 46.17
C LEU A 14 6.68 -44.54 45.02
N LYS A 15 7.57 -45.52 44.72
CA LYS A 15 8.47 -45.46 43.57
C LYS A 15 7.73 -45.44 42.22
N THR A 16 6.63 -46.19 42.11
CA THR A 16 5.78 -46.21 40.92
C THR A 16 5.08 -44.88 40.70
N ILE A 17 4.64 -44.24 41.79
CA ILE A 17 4.01 -42.91 41.74
C ILE A 17 5.01 -41.84 41.30
N ILE A 18 6.22 -41.83 41.89
CA ILE A 18 7.27 -40.88 41.52
C ILE A 18 7.68 -41.04 40.05
N PHE A 19 7.84 -42.28 39.57
CA PHE A 19 8.17 -42.54 38.17
C PHE A 19 7.05 -42.08 37.22
N SER A 20 5.78 -42.32 37.57
CA SER A 20 4.65 -41.84 36.77
C SER A 20 4.54 -40.31 36.74
N ALA A 21 4.84 -39.63 37.85
CA ALA A 21 4.85 -38.17 37.89
C ALA A 21 5.98 -37.59 37.04
N PHE A 22 7.17 -38.18 37.08
CA PHE A 22 8.30 -37.73 36.28
C PHE A 22 8.06 -37.94 34.78
N ALA A 23 7.47 -39.07 34.38
CA ALA A 23 7.07 -39.33 32.99
C ALA A 23 5.99 -38.34 32.51
N PHE A 24 5.05 -37.96 33.38
CA PHE A 24 4.04 -36.95 33.08
C PHE A 24 4.66 -35.56 32.82
N PHE A 25 5.61 -35.14 33.64
CA PHE A 25 6.29 -33.85 33.43
C PHE A 25 7.17 -33.83 32.18
N ILE A 26 7.82 -34.95 31.82
CA ILE A 26 8.55 -35.05 30.56
C ILE A 26 7.61 -34.91 29.36
N LEU A 27 6.45 -35.58 29.37
CA LEU A 27 5.43 -35.44 28.32
C LEU A 27 4.89 -34.01 28.23
N LEU A 28 4.65 -33.36 29.37
CA LEU A 28 4.20 -31.97 29.42
C LEU A 28 5.27 -31.02 28.84
N TYR A 29 6.53 -31.27 29.15
CA TYR A 29 7.66 -30.49 28.63
C TYR A 29 7.85 -30.70 27.13
N MET A 30 7.73 -31.94 26.63
CA MET A 30 7.74 -32.23 25.18
C MET A 30 6.56 -31.56 24.45
N PHE A 31 5.37 -31.53 25.06
CA PHE A 31 4.21 -30.84 24.50
C PHE A 31 4.39 -29.32 24.46
N MET A 32 4.92 -28.71 25.53
CA MET A 32 5.27 -27.28 25.53
C MET A 32 6.35 -26.98 24.49
N PHE A 33 7.39 -27.81 24.41
CA PHE A 33 8.48 -27.65 23.44
C PHE A 33 7.96 -27.79 22.00
N TYR A 34 7.06 -28.75 21.74
CA TYR A 34 6.38 -28.86 20.45
C TYR A 34 5.60 -27.60 20.09
N ASN A 35 4.84 -27.01 21.03
CA ASN A 35 4.10 -25.77 20.76
C ASN A 35 4.99 -24.54 20.59
N ILE A 36 6.18 -24.50 21.19
CA ILE A 36 7.14 -23.39 21.06
C ILE A 36 7.92 -23.48 19.74
N TYR A 37 8.32 -24.68 19.31
CA TYR A 37 9.18 -24.88 18.14
C TYR A 37 8.44 -25.29 16.86
N PHE A 38 7.21 -25.81 16.96
CA PHE A 38 6.31 -26.07 15.83
C PHE A 38 5.04 -25.23 15.97
N PRO A 39 5.13 -23.89 15.78
CA PRO A 39 3.93 -23.08 15.65
C PRO A 39 3.13 -23.59 14.45
N ILE A 40 1.91 -24.06 14.70
CA ILE A 40 0.94 -24.24 13.62
C ILE A 40 0.72 -22.84 13.05
N ASN A 41 1.35 -22.56 11.92
CA ASN A 41 1.00 -21.43 11.07
C ASN A 41 -0.46 -21.66 10.64
N LYS A 42 -1.41 -21.18 11.44
CA LYS A 42 -2.77 -20.98 10.95
C LYS A 42 -2.67 -19.89 9.89
N SER A 43 -2.55 -20.32 8.64
CA SER A 43 -2.88 -19.50 7.50
C SER A 43 -4.37 -19.17 7.64
N TYR A 44 -4.67 -17.91 7.98
CA TYR A 44 -6.03 -17.38 7.92
C TYR A 44 -6.34 -16.88 6.51
N ALA A 45 -5.94 -17.66 5.49
CA ALA A 45 -6.65 -17.61 4.23
C ALA A 45 -8.03 -18.21 4.49
N LYS A 46 -9.02 -17.35 4.76
CA LYS A 46 -10.41 -17.73 4.48
C LYS A 46 -10.42 -17.97 2.97
N GLU A 47 -10.62 -19.22 2.54
CA GLU A 47 -10.99 -19.51 1.16
C GLU A 47 -12.29 -18.74 0.91
N THR A 48 -12.16 -17.57 0.32
CA THR A 48 -13.29 -16.91 -0.32
C THR A 48 -13.48 -17.64 -1.64
N ASP A 49 -14.64 -18.29 -1.79
CA ASP A 49 -15.21 -18.75 -3.07
C ASP A 49 -15.45 -17.55 -4.01
N THR A 50 -14.40 -16.84 -4.37
CA THR A 50 -14.39 -15.92 -5.50
C THR A 50 -13.76 -16.67 -6.64
N ASN A 51 -14.60 -17.06 -7.60
CA ASN A 51 -14.22 -17.53 -8.92
C ASN A 51 -13.03 -16.68 -9.40
N PRO A 52 -11.84 -17.25 -9.66
CA PRO A 52 -10.67 -16.46 -10.01
C PRO A 52 -10.98 -15.73 -11.32
N GLU A 53 -11.13 -14.41 -11.28
CA GLU A 53 -11.01 -13.62 -12.49
C GLU A 53 -9.61 -13.89 -13.04
N GLU A 54 -9.54 -14.44 -14.27
CA GLU A 54 -8.29 -14.62 -15.00
C GLU A 54 -7.60 -13.26 -15.13
N THR A 55 -6.70 -12.96 -14.20
CA THR A 55 -5.89 -11.76 -14.26
C THR A 55 -4.80 -12.03 -15.30
N ARG A 56 -4.91 -11.41 -16.48
CA ARG A 56 -3.83 -11.47 -17.49
C ARG A 56 -2.61 -10.73 -16.95
N ILE A 57 -1.58 -11.49 -16.58
CA ILE A 57 -0.36 -11.01 -15.90
C ILE A 57 0.66 -10.47 -16.91
N SER A 58 0.55 -10.86 -18.19
CA SER A 58 1.41 -10.37 -19.27
C SER A 58 0.69 -10.44 -20.61
N ASN A 59 0.98 -9.50 -21.51
CA ASN A 59 0.55 -9.51 -22.91
C ASN A 59 1.56 -10.23 -23.82
N ALA A 60 2.59 -10.87 -23.28
CA ALA A 60 3.67 -11.49 -24.06
C ALA A 60 3.21 -12.81 -24.73
N ASN A 61 3.65 -13.00 -25.98
CA ASN A 61 3.44 -14.25 -26.72
C ASN A 61 4.31 -15.37 -26.13
N LYS A 62 3.84 -16.62 -26.23
CA LYS A 62 4.57 -17.80 -25.75
C LYS A 62 5.91 -17.93 -26.49
N ILE A 63 6.99 -18.16 -25.74
CA ILE A 63 8.34 -18.29 -26.31
C ILE A 63 8.43 -19.57 -27.14
N ASP A 64 8.85 -19.44 -28.40
CA ASP A 64 9.22 -20.56 -29.26
C ASP A 64 10.68 -20.95 -29.05
N ILE A 65 10.92 -22.10 -28.43
CA ILE A 65 12.25 -22.58 -28.07
C ILE A 65 13.04 -23.00 -29.32
N ASP A 66 12.37 -23.51 -30.35
CA ASP A 66 13.01 -23.97 -31.59
C ASP A 66 13.49 -22.79 -32.43
N GLU A 67 12.75 -21.67 -32.44
CA GLU A 67 13.19 -20.41 -33.06
C GLU A 67 14.45 -19.82 -32.38
N VAL A 68 14.51 -19.88 -31.05
CA VAL A 68 15.66 -19.40 -30.26
C VAL A 68 16.91 -20.23 -30.56
N ILE A 69 16.80 -21.55 -30.64
CA ILE A 69 17.91 -22.46 -30.97
C ILE A 69 18.40 -22.20 -32.40
N ASN A 70 17.50 -22.05 -33.38
CA ASN A 70 17.86 -21.81 -34.77
C ASN A 70 18.57 -20.46 -34.97
N THR A 71 18.11 -19.40 -34.27
CA THR A 71 18.73 -18.07 -34.31
C THR A 71 20.17 -18.10 -33.78
N ASN A 72 20.41 -18.85 -32.71
CA ASN A 72 21.73 -19.00 -32.10
C ASN A 72 22.73 -19.78 -32.97
N THR A 73 22.23 -20.54 -33.94
CA THR A 73 23.05 -21.45 -34.76
C THR A 73 23.39 -20.87 -36.13
N GLY A 74 22.72 -19.79 -36.58
CA GLY A 74 22.79 -19.33 -37.99
C GLY A 74 23.33 -17.92 -38.27
N ASN A 75 23.22 -16.94 -37.36
CA ASN A 75 23.32 -15.51 -37.72
C ASN A 75 24.33 -14.65 -36.94
N GLY A 76 25.26 -15.24 -36.18
CA GLY A 76 26.22 -14.48 -35.35
C GLY A 76 25.56 -13.68 -34.21
N GLN A 77 24.28 -13.93 -33.95
CA GLN A 77 23.52 -13.41 -32.83
C GLN A 77 23.36 -14.49 -31.76
N THR A 78 23.33 -14.10 -30.50
CA THR A 78 23.06 -14.98 -29.37
C THR A 78 21.85 -14.47 -28.60
N VAL A 79 20.78 -15.25 -28.56
CA VAL A 79 19.60 -15.03 -27.74
C VAL A 79 19.77 -15.80 -26.43
N GLN A 80 19.66 -15.09 -25.31
CA GLN A 80 19.63 -15.62 -23.95
C GLN A 80 18.25 -15.42 -23.35
N ILE A 81 17.74 -16.45 -22.66
CA ILE A 81 16.52 -16.34 -21.86
C ILE A 81 16.93 -16.45 -20.40
N THR A 82 16.60 -15.42 -19.63
CA THR A 82 16.87 -15.38 -18.18
C THR A 82 15.57 -15.20 -17.42
N GLN A 83 15.54 -15.71 -16.19
CA GLN A 83 14.46 -15.45 -15.25
C GLN A 83 15.02 -14.63 -14.08
N LYS A 84 14.30 -13.59 -13.70
CA LYS A 84 14.59 -12.81 -12.49
C LYS A 84 13.36 -12.77 -11.60
N GLU A 85 13.57 -12.89 -10.29
CA GLU A 85 12.53 -12.61 -9.31
C GLU A 85 12.38 -11.10 -9.14
N GLU A 86 11.15 -10.61 -9.27
CA GLU A 86 10.78 -9.23 -8.98
C GLU A 86 9.64 -9.17 -7.97
N VAL A 87 9.59 -8.05 -7.26
CA VAL A 87 8.49 -7.74 -6.34
C VAL A 87 7.21 -7.55 -7.16
N LEU A 88 6.14 -8.26 -6.77
CA LEU A 88 4.81 -8.00 -7.27
C LEU A 88 4.13 -7.02 -6.32
N GLU A 89 4.05 -5.76 -6.74
CA GLU A 89 3.39 -4.70 -5.97
C GLU A 89 1.90 -5.02 -5.78
N TYR A 90 1.35 -4.66 -4.62
CA TYR A 90 -0.09 -4.74 -4.37
C TYR A 90 -0.81 -3.51 -4.94
N LEU A 91 -2.12 -3.63 -5.17
CA LEU A 91 -2.99 -2.49 -5.49
C LEU A 91 -3.70 -1.97 -4.23
N THR A 92 -4.13 -0.72 -4.28
CA THR A 92 -4.97 -0.13 -3.23
C THR A 92 -6.40 -0.04 -3.73
N GLU A 93 -7.31 -0.69 -3.01
CA GLU A 93 -8.74 -0.65 -3.25
C GLU A 93 -9.40 0.34 -2.28
N TYR A 94 -10.13 1.31 -2.81
CA TYR A 94 -10.93 2.25 -2.02
C TYR A 94 -12.39 1.82 -2.00
N ARG A 95 -12.95 1.63 -0.80
CA ARG A 95 -14.35 1.27 -0.59
C ARG A 95 -15.10 2.40 0.10
N THR A 96 -16.14 2.91 -0.54
CA THR A 96 -16.99 3.93 0.07
C THR A 96 -17.85 3.31 1.18
N ASN A 97 -17.65 3.78 2.41
CA ASN A 97 -18.48 3.41 3.56
C ASN A 97 -19.49 4.53 3.85
N LYS A 98 -20.78 4.24 3.65
CA LYS A 98 -21.88 5.20 3.84
C LYS A 98 -22.11 5.61 5.30
N THR A 99 -21.59 4.87 6.27
CA THR A 99 -21.65 5.24 7.70
C THR A 99 -20.43 6.04 8.15
N LEU A 100 -19.39 6.10 7.32
CA LEU A 100 -18.16 6.83 7.62
C LEU A 100 -18.29 8.30 7.13
N PRO A 101 -17.99 9.31 7.96
CA PRO A 101 -18.09 10.72 7.57
C PRO A 101 -17.11 11.07 6.47
N LYS A 102 -17.54 11.91 5.53
CA LYS A 102 -16.65 12.44 4.48
C LYS A 102 -15.40 13.09 5.07
N GLY A 103 -14.25 12.84 4.46
CA GLY A 103 -12.94 13.31 4.93
C GLY A 103 -12.26 12.33 5.90
N VAL A 104 -12.96 11.30 6.36
CA VAL A 104 -12.37 10.22 7.16
C VAL A 104 -12.05 9.02 6.28
N SER A 105 -10.90 8.40 6.54
CA SER A 105 -10.49 7.14 5.94
C SER A 105 -9.68 6.31 6.91
N TYR A 106 -9.78 5.00 6.82
CA TYR A 106 -8.92 4.07 7.55
C TYR A 106 -8.67 2.80 6.75
N VAL A 107 -7.62 2.08 7.13
CA VAL A 107 -7.24 0.80 6.52
C VAL A 107 -7.98 -0.32 7.23
N VAL A 108 -8.65 -1.17 6.46
CA VAL A 108 -9.27 -2.41 6.96
C VAL A 108 -8.46 -3.65 6.62
N GLN A 109 -7.61 -3.56 5.59
CA GLN A 109 -6.66 -4.60 5.22
C GLN A 109 -5.36 -3.96 4.75
N GLU A 110 -4.26 -4.31 5.39
CA GLU A 110 -2.93 -3.90 4.95
C GLU A 110 -2.51 -4.66 3.68
N GLY A 111 -1.89 -3.92 2.75
CA GLY A 111 -1.35 -4.51 1.53
C GLY A 111 -0.13 -5.39 1.82
N ARG A 112 0.05 -6.46 1.03
CA ARG A 112 1.23 -7.32 1.10
C ARG A 112 1.78 -7.54 -0.29
N GLN A 113 3.06 -7.27 -0.47
CA GLN A 113 3.75 -7.57 -1.72
C GLN A 113 3.78 -9.08 -1.97
N GLY A 114 3.59 -9.41 -3.24
CA GLY A 114 3.85 -10.73 -3.78
C GLY A 114 5.25 -10.81 -4.39
N THR A 115 5.51 -11.90 -5.11
CA THR A 115 6.73 -12.11 -5.87
C THR A 115 6.36 -12.74 -7.20
N GLN A 116 6.99 -12.29 -8.28
CA GLN A 116 6.80 -12.82 -9.62
C GLN A 116 8.14 -13.13 -10.27
N ASN A 117 8.17 -14.15 -11.12
CA ASN A 117 9.27 -14.42 -12.03
C ASN A 117 9.01 -13.68 -13.34
N ILE A 118 9.95 -12.83 -13.74
CA ILE A 118 9.97 -12.18 -15.05
C ILE A 118 10.93 -12.94 -15.95
N THR A 119 10.44 -13.38 -17.11
CA THR A 119 11.29 -13.99 -18.15
C THR A 119 11.71 -12.93 -19.15
N ILE A 120 13.02 -12.73 -19.28
CA ILE A 120 13.64 -11.78 -20.18
C ILE A 120 14.31 -12.53 -21.32
N LYS A 121 14.09 -12.05 -22.55
CA LYS A 121 14.84 -12.45 -23.74
C LYS A 121 15.83 -11.34 -24.08
N SER A 122 17.12 -11.64 -24.01
CA SER A 122 18.22 -10.73 -24.36
C SER A 122 18.89 -11.21 -25.64
N THR A 123 18.99 -10.35 -26.64
CA THR A 123 19.67 -10.66 -27.92
C THR A 123 21.00 -9.93 -27.96
N TYR A 124 22.06 -10.66 -28.26
CA TYR A 124 23.43 -10.16 -28.40
C TYR A 124 23.92 -10.36 -29.83
N LYS A 125 24.85 -9.51 -30.27
CA LYS A 125 25.63 -9.71 -31.49
C LYS A 125 27.08 -9.32 -31.21
N ASP A 126 28.02 -10.18 -31.55
CA ASP A 126 29.45 -9.96 -31.33
C ASP A 126 29.82 -9.61 -29.87
N GLY A 127 29.01 -10.09 -28.90
CA GLY A 127 29.20 -9.83 -27.47
C GLY A 127 28.50 -8.56 -26.94
N GLU A 128 27.93 -7.72 -27.79
CA GLU A 128 27.18 -6.52 -27.38
C GLU A 128 25.67 -6.77 -27.31
N LEU A 129 25.01 -6.19 -26.30
CA LEU A 129 23.56 -6.30 -26.11
C LEU A 129 22.82 -5.46 -27.17
N LEU A 130 22.04 -6.12 -28.03
CA LEU A 130 21.21 -5.47 -29.05
C LEU A 130 19.81 -5.12 -28.54
N SER A 131 19.16 -6.05 -27.82
CA SER A 131 17.78 -5.87 -27.36
C SER A 131 17.51 -6.68 -26.11
N GLU A 132 16.63 -6.17 -25.25
CA GLU A 132 16.12 -6.86 -24.06
C GLU A 132 14.60 -6.67 -24.00
N GLU A 133 13.84 -7.76 -23.93
CA GLU A 133 12.38 -7.71 -23.83
C GLU A 133 11.82 -8.69 -22.78
N GLN A 134 10.78 -8.28 -22.06
CA GLN A 134 10.03 -9.17 -21.19
C GLN A 134 9.10 -10.05 -22.04
N VAL A 135 9.34 -11.36 -22.01
CA VAL A 135 8.61 -12.37 -22.80
C VAL A 135 7.69 -13.25 -21.96
N GLY A 136 7.68 -13.06 -20.64
CA GLY A 136 6.77 -13.76 -19.75
C GLY A 136 6.81 -13.24 -18.33
N ALA A 137 5.72 -13.48 -17.58
CA ALA A 137 5.65 -13.29 -16.15
C ALA A 137 4.84 -14.42 -15.51
N SER A 138 5.29 -14.93 -14.37
CA SER A 138 4.54 -15.91 -13.58
C SER A 138 4.58 -15.54 -12.11
N VAL A 139 3.42 -15.53 -11.45
CA VAL A 139 3.32 -15.23 -10.02
C VAL A 139 3.86 -16.42 -9.22
N ILE A 140 4.83 -16.15 -8.35
CA ILE A 140 5.34 -17.11 -7.35
C ILE A 140 4.51 -17.00 -6.08
N LYS A 141 4.28 -15.77 -5.64
CA LYS A 141 3.50 -15.43 -4.45
C LYS A 141 2.55 -14.31 -4.80
N ALA A 142 1.25 -14.53 -4.62
CA ALA A 142 0.26 -13.50 -4.85
C ALA A 142 0.49 -12.30 -3.91
N SER A 143 0.28 -11.09 -4.44
CA SER A 143 0.13 -9.90 -3.62
C SER A 143 -1.26 -9.86 -3.01
N TYR A 144 -1.40 -9.17 -1.87
CA TYR A 144 -2.69 -8.88 -1.25
C TYR A 144 -2.91 -7.37 -1.30
N ASN A 145 -4.05 -6.95 -1.85
CA ASN A 145 -4.38 -5.54 -1.98
C ASN A 145 -4.56 -4.87 -0.61
N LYS A 146 -4.16 -3.60 -0.54
CA LYS A 146 -4.52 -2.73 0.59
C LYS A 146 -5.96 -2.29 0.41
N ILE A 147 -6.79 -2.39 1.44
CA ILE A 147 -8.19 -1.96 1.39
C ILE A 147 -8.37 -0.79 2.35
N ILE A 148 -8.82 0.32 1.80
CA ILE A 148 -9.07 1.56 2.53
C ILE A 148 -10.55 1.87 2.45
N GLU A 149 -11.20 2.02 3.60
CA GLU A 149 -12.55 2.56 3.64
C GLU A 149 -12.50 4.08 3.68
N ILE A 150 -13.33 4.71 2.85
CA ILE A 150 -13.43 6.17 2.72
C ILE A 150 -14.85 6.64 3.04
N GLY A 151 -14.94 7.83 3.60
CA GLY A 151 -16.18 8.41 4.08
C GLY A 151 -17.20 8.74 2.99
N GLY A 152 -18.36 8.08 3.04
CA GLY A 152 -19.48 8.28 2.12
C GLY A 152 -20.76 8.85 2.76
N ALA A 153 -20.74 9.17 4.06
CA ALA A 153 -21.92 9.68 4.75
C ALA A 153 -22.38 11.06 4.24
N SER A 154 -23.59 11.46 4.62
CA SER A 154 -24.16 12.78 4.29
C SER A 154 -23.41 13.94 4.96
N TYR A 155 -22.74 13.68 6.09
CA TYR A 155 -21.99 14.65 6.87
C TYR A 155 -20.47 14.42 6.75
N SER A 156 -19.68 15.41 7.17
CA SER A 156 -18.21 15.37 7.17
C SER A 156 -17.66 15.41 8.59
N SER A 157 -16.41 14.97 8.72
CA SER A 157 -15.64 15.13 9.95
C SER A 157 -14.18 15.42 9.67
N SER A 158 -13.61 16.35 10.43
CA SER A 158 -12.18 16.68 10.38
C SER A 158 -11.49 16.53 11.73
N TYR A 159 -12.09 15.77 12.65
CA TYR A 159 -11.54 15.61 13.98
C TYR A 159 -10.09 15.10 13.91
N LYS A 160 -9.20 15.82 14.59
CA LYS A 160 -7.81 15.43 14.75
C LYS A 160 -7.66 14.78 16.11
N VAL A 161 -7.41 13.48 16.07
CA VAL A 161 -7.14 12.66 17.25
C VAL A 161 -5.99 13.27 18.06
N LYS A 162 -6.15 13.28 19.39
CA LYS A 162 -5.19 13.79 20.37
C LYS A 162 -4.90 12.74 21.43
N ALA A 163 -3.80 12.92 22.16
CA ALA A 163 -3.48 12.07 23.29
C ALA A 163 -4.61 12.10 24.33
N GLY A 164 -4.95 10.93 24.88
CA GLY A 164 -6.07 10.72 25.78
C GLY A 164 -7.35 10.21 25.12
N ASP A 165 -7.49 10.37 23.79
CA ASP A 165 -8.66 9.89 23.06
C ASP A 165 -8.73 8.36 23.05
N THR A 166 -9.95 7.84 22.84
CA THR A 166 -10.18 6.42 22.54
C THR A 166 -10.35 6.23 21.04
N VAL A 167 -9.63 5.28 20.48
CA VAL A 167 -9.76 4.84 19.08
C VAL A 167 -10.06 3.35 19.01
N TYR A 168 -10.56 2.90 17.87
CA TYR A 168 -11.00 1.54 17.62
C TYR A 168 -10.18 0.95 16.48
N VAL A 169 -9.79 -0.32 16.61
CA VAL A 169 -9.08 -1.07 15.56
C VAL A 169 -10.01 -1.29 14.37
N THR A 170 -9.53 -1.00 13.16
CA THR A 170 -10.34 -1.10 11.92
C THR A 170 -10.02 -2.33 11.09
N SER A 171 -8.82 -2.89 11.23
CA SER A 171 -8.40 -4.11 10.55
C SER A 171 -8.82 -5.37 11.32
N ASP A 172 -8.92 -6.50 10.61
CA ASP A 172 -9.23 -7.80 11.24
C ASP A 172 -8.16 -8.24 12.23
N GLU A 173 -6.91 -7.87 11.94
CA GLU A 173 -5.75 -8.07 12.80
C GLU A 173 -4.85 -6.84 12.78
N LEU A 174 -4.43 -6.38 13.96
CA LEU A 174 -3.46 -5.30 14.12
C LEU A 174 -2.42 -5.68 15.16
N GLY A 175 -1.14 -5.58 14.82
CA GLY A 175 -0.07 -5.84 15.78
C GLY A 175 0.06 -4.71 16.80
N LEU A 176 0.05 -5.06 18.09
CA LEU A 176 0.54 -4.18 19.15
C LEU A 176 2.05 -4.40 19.28
N MET A 177 2.84 -3.39 18.90
CA MET A 177 4.30 -3.48 18.77
C MET A 177 4.99 -2.90 20.01
N GLU A 178 6.18 -3.39 20.34
CA GLU A 178 6.97 -2.87 21.47
C GLU A 178 7.51 -1.45 21.22
N THR A 179 7.86 -1.13 19.98
CA THR A 179 8.30 0.19 19.54
C THR A 179 7.51 0.62 18.30
N ASN A 180 7.65 1.88 17.88
CA ASN A 180 6.98 2.47 16.72
C ASN A 180 7.57 2.00 15.36
N SER A 181 7.86 0.70 15.24
CA SER A 181 8.43 0.07 14.06
C SER A 181 7.75 -1.26 13.76
N GLU A 182 7.56 -1.57 12.48
CA GLU A 182 7.02 -2.86 12.03
C GLU A 182 7.99 -4.01 12.24
N GLU A 183 9.30 -3.70 12.27
CA GLU A 183 10.37 -4.65 12.56
C GLU A 183 10.45 -4.97 14.07
N SER A 184 9.69 -4.25 14.90
CA SER A 184 9.68 -4.43 16.36
C SER A 184 9.08 -5.78 16.76
N ARG A 185 9.39 -6.22 17.98
CA ARG A 185 8.68 -7.36 18.58
C ARG A 185 7.19 -7.04 18.69
N ARG A 186 6.36 -8.00 18.27
CA ARG A 186 4.92 -7.97 18.50
C ARG A 186 4.61 -8.43 19.93
N ILE A 187 3.92 -7.59 20.70
CA ILE A 187 3.43 -7.90 22.05
C ILE A 187 2.21 -8.82 21.94
N THR A 188 1.23 -8.42 21.13
CA THR A 188 0.00 -9.18 20.86
C THR A 188 -0.63 -8.77 19.52
N THR A 189 -1.70 -9.46 19.12
CA THR A 189 -2.52 -9.10 17.96
C THR A 189 -3.91 -8.67 18.44
N LEU A 190 -4.27 -7.43 18.14
CA LEU A 190 -5.57 -6.82 18.36
C LEU A 190 -6.53 -7.21 17.23
N LYS A 191 -7.83 -7.21 17.53
CA LYS A 191 -8.92 -7.52 16.61
C LYS A 191 -9.77 -6.29 16.32
N ARG A 192 -10.48 -6.31 15.20
CA ARG A 192 -11.43 -5.27 14.81
C ARG A 192 -12.36 -4.90 15.98
N ASN A 193 -12.55 -3.59 16.18
CA ASN A 193 -13.32 -2.98 17.26
C ASN A 193 -12.70 -3.03 18.67
N ASP A 194 -11.49 -3.58 18.85
CA ASP A 194 -10.74 -3.38 20.10
C ASP A 194 -10.58 -1.87 20.35
N ASN A 195 -10.83 -1.44 21.58
CA ASN A 195 -10.70 -0.05 21.99
C ASN A 195 -9.32 0.23 22.59
N LEU A 196 -8.74 1.36 22.19
CA LEU A 196 -7.35 1.72 22.49
C LEU A 196 -7.34 3.14 23.03
N LYS A 197 -6.73 3.35 24.20
CA LYS A 197 -6.52 4.70 24.73
C LYS A 197 -5.18 5.23 24.25
N ILE A 198 -5.18 6.35 23.55
CA ILE A 198 -3.95 6.94 23.02
C ILE A 198 -3.17 7.59 24.14
N LEU A 199 -1.89 7.25 24.23
CA LEU A 199 -0.91 7.84 25.14
C LEU A 199 -0.05 8.87 24.42
N LYS A 200 0.43 8.52 23.22
CA LYS A 200 1.31 9.38 22.42
C LYS A 200 1.02 9.25 20.93
N ILE A 201 1.15 10.36 20.23
CA ILE A 201 0.97 10.44 18.78
C ILE A 201 2.32 10.71 18.12
N THR A 202 2.64 9.92 17.11
CA THR A 202 3.70 10.20 16.14
C THR A 202 3.08 10.23 14.73
N GLN A 203 3.89 10.42 13.70
CA GLN A 203 3.39 10.60 12.33
C GLN A 203 2.55 9.40 11.84
N ASN A 204 3.05 8.17 12.00
CA ASN A 204 2.42 6.95 11.50
C ASN A 204 1.97 5.99 12.61
N TRP A 205 2.33 6.29 13.87
CA TRP A 205 2.08 5.38 14.99
C TRP A 205 1.44 6.09 16.18
N TYR A 206 0.53 5.39 16.83
CA TYR A 206 0.04 5.73 18.16
C TYR A 206 0.63 4.79 19.19
N GLU A 207 1.18 5.34 20.26
CA GLU A 207 1.39 4.60 21.50
C GLU A 207 0.04 4.54 22.21
N VAL A 208 -0.39 3.33 22.55
CA VAL A 208 -1.71 3.06 23.11
C VAL A 208 -1.61 2.22 24.37
N SER A 209 -2.53 2.44 25.28
CA SER A 209 -2.85 1.51 26.36
C SER A 209 -4.01 0.62 25.91
N TYR A 210 -3.82 -0.68 26.06
CA TYR A 210 -4.83 -1.71 25.82
C TYR A 210 -4.79 -2.70 26.98
N GLN A 211 -5.85 -2.75 27.77
CA GLN A 211 -5.89 -3.50 29.03
C GLN A 211 -4.70 -3.09 29.93
N ASN A 212 -3.87 -4.04 30.38
CA ASN A 212 -2.67 -3.79 31.18
C ASN A 212 -1.39 -3.71 30.33
N MET A 213 -1.51 -3.58 29.00
CA MET A 213 -0.38 -3.51 28.08
C MET A 213 -0.25 -2.11 27.48
N THR A 214 0.99 -1.72 27.20
CA THR A 214 1.33 -0.52 26.44
C THR A 214 2.15 -0.94 25.23
N GLY A 215 1.85 -0.35 24.07
CA GLY A 215 2.59 -0.60 22.85
C GLY A 215 2.18 0.34 21.73
N TRP A 216 2.69 0.09 20.53
CA TRP A 216 2.52 0.94 19.37
C TRP A 216 1.68 0.25 18.30
N VAL A 217 0.73 1.00 17.72
CA VAL A 217 -0.11 0.55 16.62
C VAL A 217 -0.03 1.54 15.46
N LYS A 218 -0.18 1.04 14.22
CA LYS A 218 -0.30 1.92 13.05
C LYS A 218 -1.56 2.76 13.17
N ASN A 219 -1.44 4.08 13.05
CA ASN A 219 -2.59 4.98 13.21
C ASN A 219 -3.64 4.80 12.10
N GLU A 220 -3.21 4.47 10.88
CA GLU A 220 -4.07 4.24 9.72
C GLU A 220 -5.01 3.02 9.90
N CYS A 221 -4.68 2.10 10.80
CA CYS A 221 -5.50 0.94 11.17
C CYS A 221 -6.39 1.20 12.40
N THR A 222 -6.65 2.48 12.69
CA THR A 222 -7.51 2.91 13.80
C THR A 222 -8.49 4.01 13.37
N THR A 223 -9.60 4.14 14.09
CA THR A 223 -10.56 5.23 13.91
C THR A 223 -11.06 5.72 15.25
N TYR A 224 -11.32 7.03 15.40
CA TYR A 224 -12.02 7.56 16.58
C TYR A 224 -13.53 7.34 16.51
N ILE A 225 -14.05 6.91 15.36
CA ILE A 225 -15.48 6.72 15.13
C ILE A 225 -15.86 5.32 15.56
N ASN A 226 -16.65 5.23 16.62
CA ASN A 226 -17.29 3.98 16.99
C ASN A 226 -18.38 3.66 15.95
N SER A 227 -18.48 2.39 15.53
CA SER A 227 -19.51 1.87 14.61
C SER A 227 -20.98 2.18 15.00
N LYS A 228 -21.21 2.72 16.20
CA LYS A 228 -22.53 3.00 16.79
C LYS A 228 -22.83 4.47 17.07
N GLU A 229 -21.89 5.40 16.83
CA GLU A 229 -22.09 6.82 17.20
C GLU A 229 -21.74 7.78 16.05
N GLU A 230 -22.73 8.54 15.60
CA GLU A 230 -22.55 9.66 14.67
C GLU A 230 -22.05 10.88 15.46
N ASN A 231 -20.74 11.14 15.39
CA ASN A 231 -20.17 12.38 15.94
C ASN A 231 -19.96 13.38 14.81
N GLU A 232 -20.88 14.34 14.69
CA GLU A 232 -20.74 15.47 13.76
C GLU A 232 -19.71 16.48 14.31
N THR A 233 -18.62 16.70 13.57
CA THR A 233 -17.73 17.84 13.79
C THR A 233 -17.42 18.52 12.47
N LYS A 234 -17.81 19.79 12.34
CA LYS A 234 -17.58 20.57 11.11
C LYS A 234 -16.09 20.77 10.86
N GLU A 235 -15.72 20.65 9.60
CA GLU A 235 -14.33 20.75 9.15
C GLU A 235 -13.72 22.12 9.43
N SER A 236 -12.65 22.16 10.24
CA SER A 236 -11.80 23.35 10.39
C SER A 236 -11.07 23.58 9.07
N THR A 237 -11.69 24.37 8.20
CA THR A 237 -11.19 24.66 6.86
C THR A 237 -10.17 25.78 6.95
N LYS A 238 -8.92 25.51 6.58
CA LYS A 238 -7.89 26.56 6.44
C LYS A 238 -8.36 27.60 5.42
N THR A 239 -8.15 28.86 5.73
CA THR A 239 -8.49 29.95 4.83
C THR A 239 -7.62 29.91 3.58
N LYS A 240 -8.12 30.50 2.48
CA LYS A 240 -7.34 30.66 1.24
C LYS A 240 -5.98 31.34 1.50
N GLN A 241 -5.95 32.35 2.37
CA GLN A 241 -4.72 33.07 2.70
C GLN A 241 -3.69 32.17 3.39
N GLU A 242 -4.11 31.33 4.35
CA GLU A 242 -3.23 30.37 5.03
C GLU A 242 -2.72 29.26 4.11
N LEU A 243 -3.52 28.85 3.12
CA LEU A 243 -3.12 27.84 2.16
C LEU A 243 -2.16 28.43 1.11
N ASN A 244 -2.45 29.62 0.61
CA ASN A 244 -1.61 30.30 -0.39
C ASN A 244 -0.25 30.73 0.18
N SER A 245 -0.15 31.04 1.49
CA SER A 245 1.14 31.37 2.10
C SER A 245 2.12 30.19 2.12
N ASN A 246 1.61 28.96 2.01
CA ASN A 246 2.43 27.74 1.94
C ASN A 246 2.76 27.31 0.49
N LEU A 247 2.14 27.92 -0.51
CA LEU A 247 2.42 27.63 -1.91
C LEU A 247 3.75 28.29 -2.31
N SER A 248 4.72 27.48 -2.70
CA SER A 248 6.02 27.93 -3.17
C SER A 248 6.59 26.92 -4.15
N PHE A 249 7.34 27.40 -5.16
CA PHE A 249 8.03 26.53 -6.11
C PHE A 249 9.00 25.55 -5.41
N ASN A 250 9.58 25.98 -4.29
CA ASN A 250 10.54 25.20 -3.50
C ASN A 250 9.90 24.44 -2.33
N MET A 251 8.56 24.35 -2.27
CA MET A 251 7.87 23.67 -1.17
C MET A 251 8.22 22.17 -1.11
N ALA A 252 8.16 21.60 0.10
CA ALA A 252 8.34 20.17 0.29
C ALA A 252 7.09 19.41 -0.14
N LEU A 253 7.23 18.54 -1.13
CA LEU A 253 6.18 17.73 -1.73
C LEU A 253 5.96 16.40 -1.01
N ASN A 254 6.86 16.01 -0.10
CA ASN A 254 6.64 14.94 0.88
C ASN A 254 5.93 15.45 2.14
N LYS A 255 5.06 16.44 1.96
CA LYS A 255 4.17 16.98 2.98
C LYS A 255 2.79 17.25 2.39
N PRO A 256 1.71 16.95 3.14
CA PRO A 256 0.35 17.29 2.75
C PRO A 256 0.19 18.76 2.36
N SER A 257 -0.65 19.03 1.36
CA SER A 257 -1.09 20.37 0.99
C SER A 257 -1.88 21.05 2.12
N GLY A 258 -2.54 20.25 2.96
CA GLY A 258 -3.35 20.72 4.07
C GLY A 258 -4.73 21.21 3.65
N LEU A 259 -5.15 20.97 2.41
CA LEU A 259 -6.50 21.22 1.93
C LEU A 259 -7.50 20.23 2.53
N SER A 260 -8.72 20.69 2.75
CA SER A 260 -9.85 19.82 3.04
C SER A 260 -10.27 18.99 1.83
N LEU A 261 -11.04 17.92 2.08
CA LEU A 261 -11.67 17.14 1.01
C LEU A 261 -12.56 18.03 0.12
N GLU A 262 -13.32 18.94 0.73
CA GLU A 262 -14.18 19.87 -0.02
C GLU A 262 -13.37 20.91 -0.81
N GLN A 263 -12.21 21.34 -0.31
CA GLN A 263 -11.29 22.17 -1.08
C GLN A 263 -10.70 21.42 -2.29
N PHE A 264 -10.34 20.15 -2.14
CA PHE A 264 -9.93 19.31 -3.28
C PHE A 264 -11.02 19.21 -4.35
N LYS A 265 -12.27 18.92 -3.95
CA LYS A 265 -13.43 18.90 -4.86
C LYS A 265 -13.61 20.24 -5.55
N LYS A 266 -13.49 21.35 -4.82
CA LYS A 266 -13.65 22.70 -5.35
C LYS A 266 -12.59 23.03 -6.41
N ILE A 267 -11.30 22.82 -6.12
CA ILE A 267 -10.23 23.20 -7.05
C ILE A 267 -10.19 22.31 -8.29
N LEU A 268 -10.58 21.04 -8.19
CA LEU A 268 -10.57 20.07 -9.29
C LEU A 268 -11.85 20.06 -10.12
N ASN A 269 -12.93 20.69 -9.67
CA ASN A 269 -14.10 20.95 -10.51
C ASN A 269 -13.80 22.09 -11.50
N ASP A 270 -13.49 21.74 -12.75
CA ASP A 270 -13.11 22.69 -13.79
C ASP A 270 -13.86 22.44 -15.12
N SER A 271 -14.00 23.49 -15.93
CA SER A 271 -14.54 23.37 -17.30
C SER A 271 -13.50 22.79 -18.28
N LYS A 272 -12.21 22.89 -17.97
CA LYS A 272 -11.12 22.24 -18.72
C LYS A 272 -11.16 20.71 -18.60
N ASP A 273 -11.69 20.19 -17.49
CA ASP A 273 -11.93 18.76 -17.26
C ASP A 273 -13.18 18.30 -18.02
N LYS A 274 -13.06 18.18 -19.35
CA LYS A 274 -14.18 17.91 -20.27
C LYS A 274 -14.92 16.61 -19.95
N ASN A 275 -14.18 15.58 -19.52
CA ASN A 275 -14.71 14.25 -19.23
C ASN A 275 -15.03 14.06 -17.73
N LYS A 276 -14.88 15.12 -16.92
CA LYS A 276 -15.10 15.08 -15.46
C LYS A 276 -14.23 14.06 -14.72
N ILE A 277 -13.06 13.74 -15.27
CA ILE A 277 -12.16 12.75 -14.68
C ILE A 277 -11.58 13.27 -13.37
N PHE A 278 -11.01 14.48 -13.36
CA PHE A 278 -10.45 15.05 -12.12
C PHE A 278 -11.54 15.40 -11.11
N THR A 279 -12.69 15.88 -11.60
CA THR A 279 -13.86 16.20 -10.77
C THR A 279 -14.35 14.96 -10.03
N ASN A 280 -14.59 13.85 -10.75
CA ASN A 280 -15.14 12.61 -10.21
C ASN A 280 -14.13 11.82 -9.37
N ASN A 281 -12.83 12.09 -9.51
CA ASN A 281 -11.75 11.41 -8.78
C ASN A 281 -11.03 12.32 -7.78
N SER A 282 -11.60 13.50 -7.50
CA SER A 282 -10.96 14.54 -6.67
C SER A 282 -10.61 14.07 -5.25
N GLU A 283 -11.42 13.19 -4.68
CA GLU A 283 -11.20 12.65 -3.33
C GLU A 283 -9.98 11.75 -3.23
N TYR A 284 -9.58 11.08 -4.32
CA TYR A 284 -8.41 10.20 -4.27
C TYR A 284 -7.10 10.99 -4.11
N PHE A 285 -7.02 12.21 -4.64
CA PHE A 285 -5.88 13.11 -4.37
C PHE A 285 -5.82 13.55 -2.91
N TYR A 286 -6.97 13.70 -2.25
CA TYR A 286 -7.03 13.92 -0.81
C TYR A 286 -6.56 12.67 -0.06
N TYR A 287 -7.08 11.49 -0.38
CA TYR A 287 -6.77 10.27 0.37
C TYR A 287 -5.31 9.83 0.22
N ILE A 288 -4.71 9.89 -0.98
CA ILE A 288 -3.27 9.58 -1.14
C ILE A 288 -2.39 10.53 -0.33
N GLU A 289 -2.80 11.79 -0.16
CA GLU A 289 -2.08 12.76 0.66
C GLU A 289 -2.06 12.33 2.13
N LYS A 290 -3.19 11.82 2.63
CA LYS A 290 -3.32 11.30 4.00
C LYS A 290 -2.54 9.99 4.19
N GLN A 291 -2.58 9.11 3.19
CA GLN A 291 -2.00 7.76 3.28
C GLN A 291 -0.49 7.76 3.11
N TYR A 292 0.04 8.57 2.20
CA TYR A 292 1.44 8.49 1.80
C TYR A 292 2.27 9.71 2.17
N ASN A 293 1.68 10.67 2.89
CA ASN A 293 2.34 11.90 3.31
C ASN A 293 2.98 12.63 2.11
N ILE A 294 2.22 12.74 1.03
CA ILE A 294 2.58 13.44 -0.22
C ILE A 294 1.63 14.62 -0.43
N ASN A 295 2.07 15.66 -1.13
CA ASN A 295 1.20 16.77 -1.51
C ASN A 295 0.22 16.34 -2.61
N GLY A 296 -1.08 16.24 -2.29
CA GLY A 296 -2.10 15.76 -3.24
C GLY A 296 -2.37 16.74 -4.38
N VAL A 297 -2.22 18.04 -4.15
CA VAL A 297 -2.36 19.07 -5.21
C VAL A 297 -1.23 18.95 -6.24
N PHE A 298 -0.02 18.62 -5.80
CA PHE A 298 1.09 18.30 -6.69
C PHE A 298 0.79 17.08 -7.56
N VAL A 299 0.29 15.98 -6.97
CA VAL A 299 -0.07 14.79 -7.75
C VAL A 299 -1.17 15.11 -8.77
N ALA A 300 -2.17 15.91 -8.38
CA ALA A 300 -3.19 16.38 -9.32
C ALA A 300 -2.61 17.26 -10.43
N ALA A 301 -1.70 18.17 -10.11
CA ALA A 301 -1.04 19.05 -11.07
C ALA A 301 -0.20 18.28 -12.10
N VAL A 302 0.53 17.23 -11.67
CA VAL A 302 1.21 16.31 -12.58
C VAL A 302 0.19 15.60 -13.46
N GLY A 303 -0.86 15.01 -12.90
CA GLY A 303 -1.89 14.33 -13.69
C GLY A 303 -2.53 15.24 -14.73
N ILE A 304 -2.81 16.50 -14.39
CA ILE A 304 -3.33 17.51 -15.34
C ILE A 304 -2.34 17.77 -16.46
N HIS A 305 -1.06 17.93 -16.14
CA HIS A 305 0.01 18.19 -17.09
C HIS A 305 0.18 17.02 -18.07
N GLU A 306 0.32 15.80 -17.55
CA GLU A 306 0.62 14.59 -18.34
C GLU A 306 -0.58 14.10 -19.18
N SER A 307 -1.81 14.40 -18.76
CA SER A 307 -3.02 13.93 -19.46
C SER A 307 -3.80 15.01 -20.19
N ALA A 308 -3.32 16.26 -20.19
CA ALA A 308 -4.05 17.41 -20.69
C ALA A 308 -5.48 17.47 -20.12
N TRP A 309 -5.60 17.53 -18.80
CA TRP A 309 -6.90 17.45 -18.09
C TRP A 309 -7.71 16.18 -18.42
N GLY A 310 -7.04 15.03 -18.56
CA GLY A 310 -7.69 13.73 -18.74
C GLY A 310 -8.21 13.51 -20.16
N THR A 311 -7.75 14.29 -21.13
CA THR A 311 -8.17 14.18 -22.54
C THR A 311 -7.20 13.37 -23.39
N SER A 312 -6.02 13.02 -22.88
CA SER A 312 -5.07 12.19 -23.59
C SER A 312 -5.65 10.79 -23.87
N LYS A 313 -5.23 10.20 -25.01
CA LYS A 313 -5.69 8.87 -25.43
C LYS A 313 -5.37 7.81 -24.36
N ILE A 314 -4.19 7.90 -23.73
CA ILE A 314 -3.74 6.99 -22.67
C ILE A 314 -4.63 7.15 -21.42
N ALA A 315 -4.95 8.39 -21.02
CA ALA A 315 -5.86 8.61 -19.91
C ALA A 315 -7.24 7.98 -20.16
N LEU A 316 -7.83 8.25 -21.33
CA LEU A 316 -9.18 7.79 -21.65
C LEU A 316 -9.31 6.29 -21.86
N GLN A 317 -8.32 5.66 -22.51
CA GLN A 317 -8.40 4.26 -22.90
C GLN A 317 -7.77 3.31 -21.88
N LYS A 318 -6.89 3.82 -21.01
CA LYS A 318 -6.13 3.01 -20.05
C LYS A 318 -6.28 3.45 -18.59
N ASN A 319 -7.16 4.42 -18.32
CA ASN A 319 -7.31 5.06 -17.02
C ASN A 319 -5.98 5.55 -16.41
N ASN A 320 -5.03 5.94 -17.26
CA ASN A 320 -3.65 6.26 -16.88
C ASN A 320 -3.39 7.76 -17.07
N LEU A 321 -3.53 8.54 -16.00
CA LEU A 321 -3.40 10.01 -16.03
C LEU A 321 -1.96 10.50 -16.14
N PHE A 322 -0.98 9.64 -15.94
CA PHE A 322 0.43 10.02 -15.75
C PHE A 322 1.33 9.53 -16.87
N GLY A 323 0.76 8.86 -17.89
CA GLY A 323 1.55 8.20 -18.92
C GLY A 323 2.48 7.12 -18.37
N TYR A 324 2.16 6.53 -17.21
CA TYR A 324 3.05 5.58 -16.56
C TYR A 324 3.28 4.33 -17.42
N GLY A 325 4.54 3.98 -17.65
CA GLY A 325 4.95 2.91 -18.57
C GLY A 325 4.98 3.29 -20.06
N ALA A 326 4.65 4.53 -20.43
CA ALA A 326 4.77 4.99 -21.82
C ALA A 326 6.24 5.29 -22.15
N TYR A 327 6.87 4.44 -22.96
CA TYR A 327 8.24 4.66 -23.47
C TYR A 327 8.20 5.36 -24.84
N ASP A 328 9.22 6.17 -25.15
CA ASP A 328 9.30 6.93 -26.42
C ASP A 328 9.15 6.04 -27.67
N SER A 329 9.68 4.82 -27.63
CA SER A 329 9.62 3.87 -28.75
C SER A 329 8.24 3.25 -28.97
N ASN A 330 7.39 3.20 -27.94
CA ASN A 330 6.05 2.61 -28.02
C ASN A 330 5.12 3.14 -26.90
N PRO A 331 4.77 4.43 -26.93
CA PRO A 331 4.18 5.10 -25.77
C PRO A 331 2.80 4.55 -25.43
N TYR A 332 1.96 4.24 -26.43
CA TYR A 332 0.62 3.72 -26.18
C TYR A 332 0.64 2.26 -25.71
N ASN A 333 1.40 1.35 -26.32
CA ASN A 333 1.35 -0.07 -25.93
C ASN A 333 2.13 -0.36 -24.65
N GLY A 334 3.23 0.36 -24.39
CA GLY A 334 3.99 0.24 -23.14
C GLY A 334 3.24 0.79 -21.92
N ALA A 335 2.37 1.79 -22.10
CA ALA A 335 1.61 2.39 -21.02
C ALA A 335 0.77 1.37 -20.26
N TYR A 336 0.77 1.47 -18.93
CA TYR A 336 0.03 0.57 -18.07
C TYR A 336 -1.47 0.80 -18.24
N ASN A 337 -2.23 -0.29 -18.15
CA ASN A 337 -3.69 -0.27 -18.17
C ASN A 337 -4.22 -0.47 -16.74
N PHE A 338 -4.98 0.50 -16.25
CA PHE A 338 -5.60 0.46 -14.93
C PHE A 338 -7.10 0.20 -15.04
N SER A 339 -7.69 -0.43 -14.02
CA SER A 339 -9.13 -0.69 -13.97
C SER A 339 -9.92 0.60 -13.78
N ASN A 340 -9.33 1.58 -13.09
CA ASN A 340 -9.93 2.86 -12.77
C ASN A 340 -8.83 3.91 -12.51
N TYR A 341 -9.22 5.19 -12.45
CA TYR A 341 -8.26 6.28 -12.27
C TYR A 341 -7.62 6.31 -10.88
N SER A 342 -8.31 5.83 -9.83
CA SER A 342 -7.77 5.83 -8.47
C SER A 342 -6.57 4.91 -8.32
N GLU A 343 -6.52 3.78 -9.03
CA GLU A 343 -5.33 2.93 -9.12
C GLU A 343 -4.11 3.68 -9.69
N SER A 344 -4.31 4.45 -10.77
CA SER A 344 -3.21 5.22 -11.38
C SER A 344 -2.70 6.34 -10.45
N ILE A 345 -3.62 7.01 -9.72
CA ILE A 345 -3.33 8.07 -8.74
C ILE A 345 -2.58 7.49 -7.54
N ASP A 346 -3.00 6.32 -7.05
CA ASP A 346 -2.35 5.61 -5.96
C ASP A 346 -0.94 5.17 -6.33
N LEU A 347 -0.79 4.49 -7.48
CA LEU A 347 0.52 3.97 -7.91
C LEU A 347 1.54 5.08 -8.08
N ILE A 348 1.20 6.17 -8.79
CA ILE A 348 2.17 7.24 -9.01
C ILE A 348 2.57 7.91 -7.70
N SER A 349 1.65 8.03 -6.74
CA SER A 349 1.92 8.58 -5.41
C SER A 349 2.94 7.71 -4.67
N ARG A 350 2.75 6.39 -4.72
CA ARG A 350 3.69 5.41 -4.16
C ARG A 350 5.06 5.46 -4.83
N VAL A 351 5.12 5.63 -6.14
CA VAL A 351 6.37 5.81 -6.91
C VAL A 351 7.10 7.08 -6.48
N PHE A 352 6.42 8.22 -6.41
CA PHE A 352 7.04 9.46 -5.96
C PHE A 352 7.61 9.32 -4.55
N VAL A 353 6.83 8.76 -3.62
CA VAL A 353 7.23 8.55 -2.21
C VAL A 353 8.42 7.60 -2.07
N LYS A 354 8.45 6.50 -2.83
CA LYS A 354 9.48 5.46 -2.75
C LYS A 354 10.80 5.87 -3.42
N TYR A 355 10.74 6.63 -4.53
CA TYR A 355 11.94 6.86 -5.36
C TYR A 355 12.37 8.32 -5.51
N TYR A 356 11.48 9.30 -5.38
CA TYR A 356 11.75 10.69 -5.80
C TYR A 356 11.81 11.71 -4.67
N ILE A 357 10.88 11.66 -3.71
CA ILE A 357 10.66 12.78 -2.78
C ILE A 357 11.19 12.52 -1.37
N ASN A 358 11.69 11.31 -1.10
CA ASN A 358 12.28 10.96 0.18
C ASN A 358 13.72 10.42 0.02
N PRO A 359 14.66 10.79 0.91
CA PRO A 359 15.97 10.18 0.96
C PRO A 359 15.91 8.66 1.15
N LYS A 360 16.95 7.96 0.70
CA LYS A 360 17.11 6.52 0.95
C LYS A 360 17.04 6.22 2.45
N GLY A 361 16.24 5.21 2.83
CA GLY A 361 16.10 4.76 4.21
C GLY A 361 14.98 5.44 5.01
N THR A 362 14.33 6.48 4.48
CA THR A 362 13.15 7.08 5.12
C THR A 362 12.02 6.05 5.21
N SER A 363 11.44 5.85 6.39
CA SER A 363 10.25 5.00 6.55
C SER A 363 9.07 5.56 5.75
N ILE A 364 8.42 4.70 4.97
CA ILE A 364 7.26 5.02 4.13
C ILE A 364 6.11 4.05 4.46
N TYR A 365 5.07 4.03 3.63
CA TYR A 365 3.91 3.15 3.80
C TYR A 365 4.29 1.66 3.82
N GLY A 366 3.44 0.83 4.42
CA GLY A 366 3.57 -0.63 4.38
C GLY A 366 4.84 -1.18 5.05
N GLY A 367 5.46 -0.42 5.94
CA GLY A 367 6.69 -0.81 6.63
C GLY A 367 7.95 -0.71 5.77
N GLU A 368 7.83 -0.19 4.56
CA GLU A 368 8.95 -0.06 3.65
C GLU A 368 9.84 1.13 4.00
N LYS A 369 11.03 1.13 3.40
CA LYS A 369 11.94 2.27 3.39
C LYS A 369 12.06 2.78 1.96
N ALA A 370 12.05 4.11 1.80
CA ALA A 370 12.28 4.73 0.51
C ALA A 370 13.63 4.25 -0.06
N VAL A 371 13.61 3.87 -1.34
CA VAL A 371 14.81 3.47 -2.07
C VAL A 371 15.61 4.71 -2.45
N GLY A 372 14.91 5.79 -2.82
CA GLY A 372 15.52 7.10 -3.07
C GLY A 372 16.44 7.15 -4.29
N THR A 373 16.35 6.19 -5.22
CA THR A 373 17.21 6.10 -6.42
C THR A 373 17.22 7.38 -7.26
N TYR A 374 16.09 8.10 -7.28
CA TYR A 374 15.91 9.33 -8.06
C TYR A 374 15.88 10.59 -7.20
N TYR A 375 16.12 10.46 -5.89
CA TYR A 375 16.01 11.57 -4.95
C TYR A 375 17.08 12.64 -5.21
N ASN A 376 16.63 13.86 -5.53
CA ASN A 376 17.49 15.04 -5.67
C ASN A 376 16.94 16.27 -4.91
N GLY A 377 16.05 16.02 -3.94
CA GLY A 377 15.33 17.03 -3.17
C GLY A 377 13.82 16.81 -3.24
N SER A 378 13.11 17.08 -2.15
CA SER A 378 11.66 16.87 -2.04
C SER A 378 10.81 17.95 -2.73
N ASN A 379 11.33 18.69 -3.71
CA ASN A 379 10.64 19.79 -4.42
C ASN A 379 10.61 19.54 -5.93
N LEU A 380 9.88 20.39 -6.68
CA LEU A 380 9.70 20.21 -8.13
C LEU A 380 11.02 20.16 -8.89
N SER A 381 11.99 21.02 -8.55
CA SER A 381 13.34 21.00 -9.14
C SER A 381 14.07 19.69 -8.90
N GLY A 382 13.95 19.13 -7.69
CA GLY A 382 14.53 17.84 -7.33
C GLY A 382 13.93 16.70 -8.14
N ILE A 383 12.60 16.67 -8.27
CA ILE A 383 11.90 15.66 -9.08
C ILE A 383 12.30 15.76 -10.56
N ASN A 384 12.31 16.98 -11.12
CA ASN A 384 12.53 17.18 -12.55
C ASN A 384 13.87 16.63 -13.04
N LYS A 385 14.92 16.65 -12.21
CA LYS A 385 16.25 16.11 -12.57
C LYS A 385 16.25 14.65 -13.04
N LYS A 386 15.25 13.86 -12.64
CA LYS A 386 15.17 12.43 -12.97
C LYS A 386 13.82 12.00 -13.53
N TYR A 387 12.77 12.82 -13.41
CA TYR A 387 11.42 12.46 -13.85
C TYR A 387 11.16 12.79 -15.31
N ALA A 388 11.63 13.96 -15.80
CA ALA A 388 11.40 14.40 -17.17
C ALA A 388 12.70 14.91 -17.82
N SER A 389 12.81 14.75 -19.13
CA SER A 389 13.89 15.33 -19.93
C SER A 389 13.69 16.84 -20.17
N ASP A 390 12.44 17.32 -20.11
CA ASP A 390 12.12 18.74 -20.26
C ASP A 390 12.48 19.55 -19.00
N SER A 391 13.46 20.44 -19.14
CA SER A 391 13.88 21.35 -18.08
C SER A 391 12.75 22.27 -17.58
N ASN A 392 11.70 22.51 -18.37
CA ASN A 392 10.54 23.34 -18.01
C ASN A 392 9.40 22.59 -17.33
N TRP A 393 9.45 21.25 -17.23
CA TRP A 393 8.40 20.44 -16.61
C TRP A 393 8.03 20.94 -15.20
N ALA A 394 9.03 21.25 -14.37
CA ALA A 394 8.79 21.79 -13.02
C ALA A 394 7.98 23.10 -13.03
N ASN A 395 8.26 24.00 -13.98
CA ASN A 395 7.54 25.26 -14.11
C ASN A 395 6.10 25.02 -14.58
N ALA A 396 5.88 24.07 -15.50
CA ALA A 396 4.56 23.73 -15.98
C ALA A 396 3.68 23.13 -14.85
N VAL A 397 4.23 22.17 -14.09
CA VAL A 397 3.54 21.58 -12.93
C VAL A 397 3.24 22.65 -11.87
N TYR A 398 4.22 23.52 -11.56
CA TYR A 398 3.97 24.61 -10.63
C TYR A 398 2.87 25.56 -11.10
N SER A 399 2.81 25.87 -12.40
CA SER A 399 1.75 26.71 -12.97
C SER A 399 0.37 26.07 -12.77
N HIS A 400 0.26 24.74 -12.91
CA HIS A 400 -0.97 24.02 -12.58
C HIS A 400 -1.29 24.09 -11.08
N MET A 401 -0.31 23.95 -10.19
CA MET A 401 -0.53 24.13 -8.75
C MET A 401 -1.04 25.54 -8.44
N GLN A 402 -0.41 26.59 -8.97
CA GLN A 402 -0.87 27.97 -8.82
C GLN A 402 -2.29 28.17 -9.32
N TYR A 403 -2.62 27.61 -10.48
CA TYR A 403 -3.97 27.66 -11.03
C TYR A 403 -4.99 27.03 -10.07
N LEU A 404 -4.69 25.85 -9.52
CA LEU A 404 -5.58 25.16 -8.58
C LEU A 404 -5.74 25.95 -7.26
N TYR A 405 -4.66 26.45 -6.67
CA TYR A 405 -4.72 27.26 -5.45
C TYR A 405 -5.49 28.58 -5.65
N ASN A 406 -5.42 29.18 -6.85
CA ASN A 406 -6.20 30.39 -7.15
C ASN A 406 -7.72 30.17 -7.12
N LYS A 407 -8.18 28.93 -7.27
CA LYS A 407 -9.60 28.54 -7.19
C LYS A 407 -10.12 28.32 -5.78
N LEU A 408 -9.26 28.32 -4.75
CA LEU A 408 -9.65 28.20 -3.34
C LEU A 408 -10.62 29.29 -2.91
#